data_AF-A0A1F9TSK0-F1
#
_entry.id   AF-A0A1F9TSK0-F1
#
_cell.length_a   1.000
_cell.length_b   1.000
_cell.length_c   1.000
_cell.angle_alpha   90.00
_cell.angle_beta   90.00
_cell.angle_gamma   90.00
#
_symmetry.space_group_name_H-M   'P 1'
#
loop_
_entity.id
_entity.type
_entity.pdbx_description
1 polymer ?
#
loop_
_entity_poly.entity_id
_entity_poly.type
_entity_poly.pdbx_seq_one_letter_code
_entity_poly.pdbx_strand_id
1 'polypeptide(L)'
;MARPSSDTDLKLKAAGRKLLQEKGITGLSVRGACRLAGVNTGMFHYYFGSKEEFLKAVLKELYAEFMYNFKAGVSAAGTPRDRLKAALVEVGKFALAMRHAAPMLFADLAHGKKEAFAFLSGNFTEHVKYIAALAAECRPASAVKGHSVPFIIVGVLPVMVFPMLMGEVMERNGVRDLGGIPLAKLRGEIFSDEGIAERAEMALRGIGL
;
A
#
# COMPACT_ATOMS: atom_id res chain seq x y z
N MET A 1 -13.90 16.95 18.63
CA MET A 1 -12.51 17.44 18.83
C MET A 1 -11.56 16.28 18.63
N ALA A 2 -10.54 16.43 17.78
CA ALA A 2 -9.44 15.46 17.70
C ALA A 2 -8.67 15.51 19.02
N ARG A 3 -8.62 14.38 19.73
CA ARG A 3 -8.05 14.26 21.07
C ARG A 3 -6.53 14.03 20.96
N PRO A 4 -5.70 14.57 21.87
CA PRO A 4 -4.26 14.26 21.89
C PRO A 4 -4.03 12.75 22.00
N SER A 5 -3.09 12.22 21.21
CA SER A 5 -2.71 10.81 21.29
C SER A 5 -2.11 10.50 22.67
N SER A 6 -2.68 9.52 23.35
CA SER A 6 -2.15 8.94 24.58
C SER A 6 -1.13 7.85 24.27
N ASP A 7 -0.20 7.59 25.19
CA ASP A 7 0.77 6.49 25.07
C ASP A 7 0.08 5.12 24.80
N THR A 8 -1.09 4.90 25.39
CA THR A 8 -1.87 3.67 25.22
C THR A 8 -2.40 3.49 23.79
N ASP A 9 -2.94 4.53 23.16
CA ASP A 9 -3.44 4.42 21.80
C ASP A 9 -2.31 4.21 20.78
N LEU A 10 -1.15 4.81 21.01
CA LEU A 10 0.05 4.62 20.18
C LEU A 10 0.53 3.17 20.28
N LYS A 11 0.63 2.61 21.49
CA LYS A 11 0.99 1.20 21.71
C LYS A 11 0.01 0.25 21.03
N LEU A 12 -1.29 0.50 21.15
CA LEU A 12 -2.31 -0.30 20.49
C LEU A 12 -2.20 -0.21 18.96
N LYS A 13 -2.04 0.98 18.37
CA LYS A 13 -1.90 1.13 16.92
C LYS A 13 -0.61 0.48 16.38
N ALA A 14 0.49 0.59 17.11
CA ALA A 14 1.74 -0.10 16.79
C ALA A 14 1.57 -1.64 16.80
N ALA A 15 0.87 -2.18 17.81
CA ALA A 15 0.53 -3.61 17.85
C ALA A 15 -0.39 -4.03 16.69
N GLY A 16 -1.39 -3.19 16.37
CA GLY A 16 -2.29 -3.42 15.25
C GLY A 16 -1.57 -3.43 13.91
N ARG A 17 -0.65 -2.50 13.70
CA ARG A 17 0.22 -2.44 12.52
C ARG A 17 1.03 -3.73 12.35
N LYS A 18 1.70 -4.17 13.42
CA LYS A 18 2.47 -5.43 13.41
C LYS A 18 1.59 -6.62 13.02
N LEU A 19 0.40 -6.72 13.60
CA LEU A 19 -0.56 -7.78 13.26
C LEU A 19 -1.02 -7.72 11.80
N LEU A 20 -1.29 -6.52 11.26
CA LEU A 20 -1.67 -6.35 9.85
C LEU A 20 -0.53 -6.76 8.90
N GLN A 21 0.69 -6.36 9.20
CA GLN A 21 1.88 -6.66 8.40
C GLN A 21 2.27 -8.14 8.47
N GLU A 22 2.02 -8.84 9.58
CA GLU A 22 2.39 -10.25 9.71
C GLU A 22 1.27 -11.22 9.32
N LYS A 23 0.01 -10.84 9.57
CA LYS A 23 -1.14 -11.76 9.56
C LYS A 23 -2.35 -11.24 8.78
N GLY A 24 -2.25 -10.05 8.20
CA GLY A 24 -3.34 -9.41 7.48
C GLY A 24 -4.54 -9.06 8.38
N ILE A 25 -5.64 -8.68 7.73
CA ILE A 25 -6.84 -8.20 8.43
C ILE A 25 -7.56 -9.32 9.21
N THR A 26 -7.48 -10.57 8.75
CA THR A 26 -8.04 -11.72 9.47
C THR A 26 -7.32 -11.96 10.79
N GLY A 27 -5.98 -11.82 10.81
CA GLY A 27 -5.16 -11.96 12.02
C GLY A 27 -5.25 -10.80 13.01
N LEU A 28 -5.76 -9.64 12.60
CA LEU A 28 -6.01 -8.52 13.49
C LEU A 28 -7.12 -8.87 14.48
N SER A 29 -6.82 -8.94 15.77
CA SER A 29 -7.81 -9.21 16.82
C SER A 29 -7.63 -8.28 18.00
N VAL A 30 -8.72 -7.93 18.67
CA VAL A 30 -8.71 -7.07 19.87
C VAL A 30 -7.77 -7.66 20.94
N ARG A 31 -7.96 -8.94 21.26
CA ARG A 31 -7.12 -9.66 22.24
C ARG A 31 -5.65 -9.72 21.81
N GLY A 32 -5.39 -9.96 20.52
CA GLY A 32 -4.03 -9.98 19.99
C GLY A 32 -3.33 -8.63 20.10
N ALA A 33 -4.02 -7.55 19.75
CA ALA A 33 -3.49 -6.19 19.84
C ALA A 33 -3.25 -5.78 21.29
N CYS A 34 -4.21 -6.04 22.19
CA CYS A 34 -4.09 -5.78 23.63
C CYS A 34 -2.88 -6.50 24.23
N ARG A 35 -2.73 -7.79 23.94
CA ARG A 35 -1.61 -8.60 24.43
C ARG A 35 -0.26 -8.08 23.93
N LEU A 36 -0.14 -7.76 22.64
CA LEU A 36 1.09 -7.22 22.06
C LEU A 36 1.43 -5.82 22.60
N ALA A 37 0.42 -5.00 22.88
CA ALA A 37 0.59 -3.66 23.43
C ALA A 37 0.84 -3.64 24.96
N GLY A 38 0.62 -4.77 25.66
CA GLY A 38 0.64 -4.81 27.13
C GLY A 38 -0.52 -4.03 27.77
N VAL A 39 -1.66 -3.95 27.08
CA VAL A 39 -2.82 -3.13 27.46
C VAL A 39 -4.02 -4.04 27.74
N ASN A 40 -4.86 -3.70 28.72
CA ASN A 40 -6.07 -4.46 29.00
C ASN A 40 -7.20 -4.17 27.97
N THR A 41 -8.11 -5.12 27.78
CA THR A 41 -9.22 -5.01 26.81
C THR A 41 -10.16 -3.83 27.07
N GLY A 42 -10.34 -3.43 28.32
CA GLY A 42 -11.17 -2.27 28.68
C GLY A 42 -10.66 -0.97 28.06
N MET A 43 -9.33 -0.76 28.13
CA MET A 43 -8.68 0.39 27.50
C MET A 43 -8.81 0.37 25.98
N PHE A 44 -8.78 -0.80 25.35
CA PHE A 44 -9.01 -0.89 23.90
C PHE A 44 -10.39 -0.35 23.51
N HIS A 45 -11.45 -0.79 24.20
CA HIS A 45 -12.80 -0.33 23.91
C HIS A 45 -12.97 1.16 24.24
N TYR A 46 -12.29 1.65 25.28
CA TYR A 46 -12.25 3.07 25.59
C TYR A 46 -11.67 3.91 24.44
N TYR A 47 -10.58 3.46 23.80
CA TYR A 47 -9.93 4.23 22.72
C TYR A 47 -10.54 4.03 21.34
N PHE A 48 -10.92 2.81 20.99
CA PHE A 48 -11.27 2.47 19.61
C PHE A 48 -12.72 2.00 19.45
N GLY A 49 -13.41 1.62 20.52
CA GLY A 49 -14.78 1.09 20.47
C GLY A 49 -14.88 -0.32 19.87
N SER A 50 -14.48 -0.51 18.61
CA SER A 50 -14.59 -1.77 17.87
C SER A 50 -13.30 -2.17 17.14
N LYS A 51 -13.22 -3.44 16.72
CA LYS A 51 -12.13 -3.94 15.84
C LYS A 51 -12.10 -3.17 14.51
N GLU A 52 -13.26 -2.80 13.98
CA GLU A 52 -13.39 -2.12 12.68
C GLU A 52 -12.89 -0.69 12.74
N GLU A 53 -13.26 0.07 13.78
CA GLU A 53 -12.74 1.42 13.99
C GLU A 53 -11.24 1.41 14.30
N PHE A 54 -10.77 0.39 15.04
CA PHE A 54 -9.34 0.18 15.22
C PHE A 54 -8.61 -0.12 13.91
N LEU A 55 -9.16 -1.00 13.06
CA LEU A 55 -8.60 -1.29 11.73
C LEU A 55 -8.49 -0.01 10.90
N LYS A 56 -9.56 0.79 10.84
CA LYS A 56 -9.57 2.08 10.14
C LYS A 56 -8.50 3.03 10.69
N ALA A 57 -8.35 3.12 12.01
CA ALA A 57 -7.34 3.96 12.64
C ALA A 57 -5.91 3.54 12.29
N VAL A 58 -5.61 2.24 12.35
CA VAL A 58 -4.29 1.69 11.99
C VAL A 58 -3.99 1.89 10.50
N LEU A 59 -4.98 1.64 9.63
CA LEU A 59 -4.83 1.84 8.18
C LEU A 59 -4.55 3.32 7.84
N LYS A 60 -5.23 4.27 8.49
CA LYS A 60 -4.96 5.71 8.30
C LYS A 60 -3.55 6.09 8.72
N GLU A 61 -3.05 5.56 9.83
CA GLU A 61 -1.70 5.83 10.30
C GLU A 61 -0.63 5.27 9.36
N LEU A 62 -0.84 4.03 8.89
CA LEU A 62 0.00 3.40 7.86
C LEU A 62 0.07 4.25 6.60
N TYR A 63 -1.07 4.77 6.15
CA TYR A 63 -1.13 5.63 4.98
C TYR A 63 -0.46 6.99 5.21
N ALA A 64 -0.62 7.58 6.39
CA ALA A 64 0.01 8.86 6.73
C ALA A 64 1.55 8.75 6.71
N GLU A 65 2.10 7.67 7.26
CA GLU A 65 3.54 7.40 7.20
C GLU A 65 4.01 7.15 5.76
N PHE A 66 3.25 6.38 4.99
CA PHE A 66 3.52 6.23 3.56
C PHE A 66 3.55 7.59 2.85
N MET A 67 2.57 8.46 3.06
CA MET A 67 2.54 9.78 2.43
C MET A 67 3.72 10.66 2.84
N TYR A 68 4.21 10.52 4.08
CA TYR A 68 5.42 11.21 4.54
C TYR A 68 6.65 10.75 3.75
N ASN A 69 6.89 9.44 3.68
CA ASN A 69 8.02 8.85 2.94
C ASN A 69 7.91 9.11 1.43
N PHE A 70 6.71 8.99 0.88
CA PHE A 70 6.39 9.27 -0.52
C PHE A 70 6.79 10.69 -0.91
N LYS A 71 6.37 11.70 -0.13
CA LYS A 71 6.70 13.10 -0.40
C LYS A 71 8.21 13.34 -0.31
N ALA A 72 8.87 12.79 0.70
CA ALA A 72 10.31 12.92 0.87
C ALA A 72 11.09 12.31 -0.32
N GLY A 73 10.74 11.09 -0.73
CA GLY A 73 11.38 10.41 -1.86
C GLY A 73 11.16 11.12 -3.19
N VAL A 74 9.96 11.64 -3.43
CA VAL A 74 9.64 12.42 -4.64
C VAL A 74 10.39 13.75 -4.66
N SER A 75 10.51 14.46 -3.54
CA SER A 75 11.22 15.76 -3.51
C SER A 75 12.73 15.65 -3.69
N ALA A 76 13.34 14.50 -3.41
CA ALA A 76 14.78 14.30 -3.54
C ALA A 76 15.26 14.05 -4.99
N ALA A 77 14.34 13.71 -5.91
CA ALA A 77 14.69 13.35 -7.28
C ALA A 77 14.72 14.56 -8.23
N GLY A 78 15.64 14.52 -9.21
CA GLY A 78 15.93 15.65 -10.10
C GLY A 78 14.84 15.90 -11.16
N THR A 79 14.83 15.10 -12.21
CA THR A 79 13.92 15.32 -13.35
C THR A 79 12.48 14.89 -13.02
N PRO A 80 11.45 15.41 -13.72
CA PRO A 80 10.07 14.92 -13.56
C PRO A 80 9.94 13.40 -13.74
N ARG A 81 10.72 12.81 -14.67
CA ARG A 81 10.80 11.36 -14.89
C ARG A 81 11.34 10.64 -13.65
N ASP A 82 12.44 11.14 -13.07
CA ASP A 82 13.04 10.55 -11.87
C ASP A 82 12.10 10.65 -10.67
N ARG A 83 11.39 11.78 -10.54
CA ARG A 83 10.36 11.99 -9.53
C ARG A 83 9.18 11.03 -9.70
N LEU A 84 8.73 10.81 -10.94
CA LEU A 84 7.69 9.83 -11.25
C LEU A 84 8.17 8.40 -10.92
N LYS A 85 9.42 8.05 -11.25
CA LYS A 85 10.01 6.77 -10.87
C LYS A 85 10.05 6.59 -9.36
N ALA A 86 10.56 7.57 -8.62
CA ALA A 86 10.61 7.56 -7.17
C ALA A 86 9.21 7.39 -6.56
N ALA A 87 8.21 8.09 -7.10
CA ALA A 87 6.82 7.95 -6.68
C ALA A 87 6.30 6.52 -6.86
N LEU A 88 6.58 5.88 -8.00
CA LEU A 88 6.20 4.49 -8.27
C LEU A 88 6.90 3.50 -7.33
N VAL A 89 8.18 3.73 -7.03
CA VAL A 89 8.95 2.92 -6.07
C VAL A 89 8.32 2.99 -4.69
N GLU A 90 7.98 4.18 -4.20
CA GLU A 90 7.34 4.35 -2.88
C GLU A 90 5.96 3.69 -2.82
N VAL A 91 5.18 3.73 -3.92
CA VAL A 91 3.93 2.94 -4.04
C VAL A 91 4.22 1.44 -3.97
N GLY A 92 5.26 0.96 -4.64
CA GLY A 92 5.65 -0.45 -4.61
C GLY A 92 6.03 -0.94 -3.21
N LYS A 93 6.83 -0.14 -2.47
CA LYS A 93 7.20 -0.43 -1.07
C LYS A 93 5.97 -0.44 -0.16
N PHE A 94 5.06 0.52 -0.33
CA PHE A 94 3.81 0.55 0.43
C PHE A 94 2.93 -0.66 0.13
N ALA A 95 2.78 -1.03 -1.15
CA ALA A 95 2.04 -2.21 -1.55
C ALA A 95 2.63 -3.50 -0.95
N LEU A 96 3.96 -3.60 -0.89
CA LEU A 96 4.65 -4.71 -0.23
C LEU A 96 4.37 -4.74 1.28
N ALA A 97 4.49 -3.60 1.97
CA ALA A 97 4.20 -3.50 3.40
C ALA A 97 2.74 -3.88 3.72
N MET A 98 1.83 -3.65 2.78
CA MET A 98 0.42 -3.97 2.88
C MET A 98 0.03 -5.34 2.32
N ARG A 99 0.98 -6.15 1.81
CA ARG A 99 0.67 -7.35 1.01
C ARG A 99 -0.25 -8.35 1.70
N HIS A 100 -0.14 -8.50 3.02
CA HIS A 100 -0.97 -9.44 3.78
C HIS A 100 -2.41 -8.91 4.02
N ALA A 101 -2.60 -7.59 4.00
CA ALA A 101 -3.89 -6.93 4.20
C ALA A 101 -4.60 -6.60 2.87
N ALA A 102 -3.85 -6.27 1.82
CA ALA A 102 -4.35 -5.79 0.55
C ALA A 102 -5.34 -6.75 -0.16
N PRO A 103 -5.15 -8.09 -0.18
CA PRO A 103 -6.10 -9.00 -0.80
C PRO A 103 -7.51 -8.93 -0.23
N MET A 104 -7.64 -8.79 1.10
CA MET A 104 -8.96 -8.71 1.71
C MET A 104 -9.61 -7.35 1.49
N LEU A 105 -8.83 -6.26 1.50
CA LEU A 105 -9.32 -4.95 1.09
C LEU A 105 -9.82 -4.96 -0.36
N PHE A 106 -9.05 -5.55 -1.27
CA PHE A 106 -9.42 -5.67 -2.68
C PHE A 106 -10.66 -6.55 -2.88
N ALA A 107 -10.75 -7.67 -2.16
CA ALA A 107 -11.95 -8.51 -2.17
C ALA A 107 -13.18 -7.75 -1.70
N ASP A 108 -13.09 -6.96 -0.63
CA ASP A 108 -14.20 -6.13 -0.14
C ASP A 108 -14.66 -5.12 -1.20
N LEU A 109 -13.72 -4.48 -1.91
CA LEU A 109 -14.03 -3.59 -3.03
C LEU A 109 -14.70 -4.33 -4.20
N ALA A 110 -14.17 -5.49 -4.59
CA ALA A 110 -14.68 -6.27 -5.70
C ALA A 110 -16.10 -6.81 -5.45
N HIS A 111 -16.45 -7.10 -4.19
CA HIS A 111 -17.81 -7.48 -3.79
C HIS A 111 -18.75 -6.28 -3.59
N GLY A 112 -18.29 -5.05 -3.86
CA GLY A 112 -19.14 -3.85 -3.82
C GLY A 112 -19.47 -3.37 -2.41
N LYS A 113 -18.65 -3.67 -1.39
CA LYS A 113 -18.87 -3.15 -0.02
C LYS A 113 -18.67 -1.64 0.00
N LYS A 114 -19.77 -0.89 0.03
CA LYS A 114 -19.80 0.56 -0.12
C LYS A 114 -19.03 1.29 0.99
N GLU A 115 -19.07 0.77 2.22
CA GLU A 115 -18.38 1.35 3.37
C GLU A 115 -16.86 1.21 3.22
N ALA A 116 -16.40 0.05 2.73
CA ALA A 116 -14.98 -0.18 2.44
C ALA A 116 -14.51 0.72 1.28
N PHE A 117 -15.32 0.84 0.23
CA PHE A 117 -15.04 1.75 -0.89
C PHE A 117 -14.99 3.21 -0.46
N ALA A 118 -15.96 3.68 0.32
CA ALA A 118 -15.99 5.05 0.82
C ALA A 118 -14.80 5.35 1.74
N PHE A 119 -14.44 4.38 2.60
CA PHE A 119 -13.25 4.50 3.43
C PHE A 119 -11.97 4.60 2.59
N LEU A 120 -11.76 3.71 1.63
CA LEU A 120 -10.53 3.72 0.82
C LEU A 120 -10.45 4.94 -0.10
N SER A 121 -11.53 5.26 -0.82
CA SER A 121 -11.55 6.44 -1.71
C SER A 121 -11.44 7.77 -0.94
N GLY A 122 -11.94 7.83 0.30
CA GLY A 122 -11.83 9.01 1.15
C GLY A 122 -10.48 9.18 1.86
N ASN A 123 -9.67 8.13 1.99
CA ASN A 123 -8.45 8.17 2.82
C ASN A 123 -7.15 7.82 2.05
N PHE A 124 -7.23 7.12 0.91
CA PHE A 124 -6.06 6.52 0.23
C PHE A 124 -5.87 7.02 -1.20
N THR A 125 -6.14 8.30 -1.48
CA THR A 125 -6.12 8.84 -2.86
C THR A 125 -5.09 9.92 -3.11
N GLU A 126 -4.44 10.46 -2.07
CA GLU A 126 -3.50 11.56 -2.19
C GLU A 126 -2.30 11.24 -3.10
N HIS A 127 -1.65 10.08 -2.92
CA HIS A 127 -0.52 9.67 -3.75
C HIS A 127 -0.88 9.59 -5.24
N VAL A 128 -2.08 9.13 -5.58
CA VAL A 128 -2.54 9.06 -6.98
C VAL A 128 -2.59 10.46 -7.60
N LYS A 129 -2.99 11.49 -6.84
CA LYS A 129 -3.00 12.88 -7.32
C LYS A 129 -1.58 13.39 -7.61
N TYR A 130 -0.61 13.09 -6.74
CA TYR A 130 0.80 13.45 -6.97
C TYR A 130 1.36 12.74 -8.21
N ILE A 131 1.10 11.43 -8.35
CA ILE A 131 1.55 10.66 -9.51
C ILE A 131 0.89 11.17 -10.79
N ALA A 132 -0.40 11.54 -10.74
CA ALA A 132 -1.09 12.14 -11.87
C ALA A 132 -0.48 13.48 -12.29
N ALA A 133 -0.08 14.33 -11.35
CA ALA A 133 0.62 15.57 -11.66
C ALA A 133 1.98 15.32 -12.33
N LEU A 134 2.79 14.41 -11.78
CA LEU A 134 4.08 14.03 -12.35
C LEU A 134 3.93 13.37 -13.73
N ALA A 135 2.93 12.51 -13.90
CA ALA A 135 2.60 11.90 -15.20
C ALA A 135 2.18 12.97 -16.21
N ALA A 136 1.44 14.00 -15.79
CA ALA A 136 1.08 15.13 -16.66
C ALA A 136 2.32 15.92 -17.12
N GLU A 137 3.29 16.14 -16.22
CA GLU A 137 4.58 16.77 -16.55
C GLU A 137 5.40 15.93 -17.55
N CYS A 138 5.41 14.60 -17.39
CA CYS A 138 6.17 13.72 -18.27
C CYS A 138 5.47 13.42 -19.60
N ARG A 139 4.13 13.56 -19.66
CA ARG A 139 3.31 13.16 -20.81
C ARG A 139 3.80 13.72 -22.16
N PRO A 140 4.16 15.01 -22.31
CA PRO A 140 4.58 15.54 -23.62
C PRO A 140 5.80 14.82 -24.22
N ALA A 141 6.69 14.30 -23.38
CA ALA A 141 7.89 13.57 -23.79
C ALA A 141 7.66 12.06 -23.98
N SER A 142 6.53 11.53 -23.51
CA SER A 142 6.19 10.10 -23.59
C SER A 142 5.72 9.68 -24.99
N ALA A 143 5.85 8.40 -25.30
CA ALA A 143 5.27 7.81 -26.53
C ALA A 143 3.73 7.83 -26.53
N VAL A 144 3.12 7.94 -25.35
CA VAL A 144 1.66 7.95 -25.14
C VAL A 144 1.10 9.37 -24.98
N LYS A 145 1.79 10.40 -25.47
CA LYS A 145 1.40 11.82 -25.34
C LYS A 145 -0.02 12.16 -25.83
N GLY A 146 -0.57 11.36 -26.74
CA GLY A 146 -1.95 11.50 -27.24
C GLY A 146 -3.04 10.99 -26.28
N HIS A 147 -2.67 10.28 -25.22
CA HIS A 147 -3.60 9.74 -24.24
C HIS A 147 -3.80 10.65 -23.02
N SER A 148 -4.88 10.41 -22.30
CA SER A 148 -5.19 11.12 -21.06
C SER A 148 -4.23 10.72 -19.92
N VAL A 149 -4.06 11.58 -18.93
CA VAL A 149 -3.28 11.23 -17.73
C VAL A 149 -3.84 9.98 -17.02
N PRO A 150 -5.17 9.82 -16.84
CA PRO A 150 -5.74 8.56 -16.31
C PRO A 150 -5.31 7.31 -17.09
N PHE A 151 -5.20 7.38 -18.42
CA PHE A 151 -4.71 6.25 -19.23
C PHE A 151 -3.27 5.87 -18.85
N ILE A 152 -2.38 6.86 -18.65
CA ILE A 152 -1.02 6.63 -18.19
C ILE A 152 -1.03 5.98 -16.80
N ILE A 153 -1.85 6.51 -15.89
CA ILE A 153 -1.94 6.04 -14.50
C ILE A 153 -2.37 4.57 -14.43
N VAL A 154 -3.40 4.16 -15.20
CA VAL A 154 -3.82 2.76 -15.25
C VAL A 154 -2.80 1.86 -15.96
N GLY A 155 -1.87 2.41 -16.74
CA GLY A 155 -0.77 1.68 -17.35
C GLY A 155 0.43 1.45 -16.41
N VAL A 156 0.71 2.39 -15.50
CA VAL A 156 1.93 2.32 -14.66
C VAL A 156 1.67 1.84 -13.23
N LEU A 157 0.55 2.23 -12.59
CA LEU A 157 0.30 1.88 -11.18
C LEU A 157 0.09 0.38 -10.96
N PRO A 158 -0.66 -0.36 -11.79
CA PRO A 158 -0.86 -1.79 -11.59
C PRO A 158 0.43 -2.59 -11.60
N VAL A 159 1.46 -2.15 -12.35
CA VAL A 159 2.79 -2.78 -12.37
C VAL A 159 3.41 -2.84 -10.98
N MET A 160 3.11 -1.84 -10.13
CA MET A 160 3.62 -1.77 -8.77
C MET A 160 2.78 -2.59 -7.78
N VAL A 161 1.45 -2.52 -7.89
CA VAL A 161 0.51 -3.06 -6.90
C VAL A 161 0.14 -4.52 -7.16
N PHE A 162 -0.11 -4.89 -8.42
CA PHE A 162 -0.67 -6.20 -8.78
C PHE A 162 0.23 -7.37 -8.39
N PRO A 163 1.56 -7.34 -8.59
CA PRO A 163 2.43 -8.44 -8.16
C PRO A 163 2.40 -8.68 -6.64
N MET A 164 2.27 -7.61 -5.85
CA MET A 164 2.19 -7.70 -4.38
C MET A 164 0.86 -8.30 -3.93
N LEU A 165 -0.23 -7.90 -4.59
CA LEU A 165 -1.57 -8.42 -4.35
C LEU A 165 -1.64 -9.91 -4.69
N MET A 166 -1.20 -10.29 -5.89
CA MET A 166 -1.30 -11.65 -6.38
C MET A 166 -0.32 -12.59 -5.71
N GLY A 167 0.90 -12.15 -5.40
CA GLY A 167 1.88 -12.97 -4.71
C GLY A 167 1.36 -13.58 -3.41
N GLU A 168 0.73 -12.75 -2.57
CA GLU A 168 0.11 -13.21 -1.33
C GLU A 168 -1.06 -14.19 -1.58
N VAL A 169 -1.89 -13.93 -2.59
CA VAL A 169 -3.00 -14.81 -2.96
C VAL A 169 -2.47 -16.19 -3.39
N MET A 170 -1.40 -16.21 -4.17
CA MET A 170 -0.80 -17.46 -4.67
C MET A 170 -0.17 -18.26 -3.53
N GLU A 171 0.61 -17.63 -2.66
CA GLU A 171 1.19 -18.26 -1.47
C GLU A 171 0.10 -18.91 -0.59
N ARG A 172 -0.99 -18.18 -0.31
CA ARG A 172 -2.09 -18.69 0.51
C ARG A 172 -2.86 -19.86 -0.10
N ASN A 173 -2.86 -19.97 -1.43
CA ASN A 173 -3.50 -21.07 -2.15
C ASN A 173 -2.54 -22.22 -2.49
N GLY A 174 -1.36 -22.24 -1.86
CA GLY A 174 -0.43 -23.36 -1.96
C GLY A 174 0.35 -23.44 -3.27
N VAL A 175 0.39 -22.36 -4.06
CA VAL A 175 1.25 -22.27 -5.25
C VAL A 175 2.71 -22.26 -4.79
N ARG A 176 3.54 -23.16 -5.35
CA ARG A 176 4.95 -23.31 -4.96
C ARG A 176 5.93 -22.90 -6.05
N ASP A 177 5.49 -22.90 -7.30
CA ASP A 177 6.28 -22.53 -8.46
C ASP A 177 5.42 -21.82 -9.51
N LEU A 178 6.07 -21.03 -10.37
CA LEU A 178 5.47 -20.42 -11.55
C LEU A 178 6.41 -20.57 -12.73
N GLY A 179 5.93 -21.21 -13.80
CA GLY A 179 6.74 -21.44 -14.98
C GLY A 179 8.03 -22.21 -14.69
N GLY A 180 8.01 -23.11 -13.71
CA GLY A 180 9.18 -23.88 -13.27
C GLY A 180 10.15 -23.12 -12.35
N ILE A 181 9.84 -21.88 -11.95
CA ILE A 181 10.65 -21.09 -11.02
C ILE A 181 10.01 -21.17 -9.62
N PRO A 182 10.76 -21.58 -8.58
CA PRO A 182 10.25 -21.61 -7.22
C PRO A 182 9.78 -20.23 -6.74
N LEU A 183 8.63 -20.17 -6.08
CA LEU A 183 8.03 -18.92 -5.62
C LEU A 183 8.93 -18.19 -4.62
N ALA A 184 9.72 -18.91 -3.82
CA ALA A 184 10.71 -18.33 -2.92
C ALA A 184 11.81 -17.53 -3.65
N LYS A 185 12.22 -17.99 -4.85
CA LYS A 185 13.17 -17.27 -5.70
C LYS A 185 12.52 -16.04 -6.32
N LEU A 186 11.31 -16.20 -6.87
CA LEU A 186 10.52 -15.09 -7.42
C LEU A 186 10.24 -14.02 -6.36
N ARG A 187 10.08 -14.40 -5.09
CA ARG A 187 9.93 -13.46 -3.99
C ARG A 187 11.14 -12.55 -3.84
N GLY A 188 12.35 -13.11 -3.90
CA GLY A 188 13.60 -12.34 -3.84
C GLY A 188 13.78 -11.41 -5.05
N GLU A 189 13.24 -11.80 -6.20
CA GLU A 189 13.30 -11.01 -7.44
C GLU A 189 12.23 -9.92 -7.50
N ILE A 190 10.98 -10.23 -7.18
CA ILE A 190 9.82 -9.34 -7.39
C ILE A 190 9.62 -8.38 -6.21
N PHE A 191 9.92 -8.82 -4.98
CA PHE A 191 9.62 -8.09 -3.74
C PHE A 191 10.85 -7.45 -3.09
N SER A 192 12.04 -7.59 -3.68
CA SER A 192 13.21 -6.82 -3.25
C SER A 192 13.05 -5.34 -3.59
N ASP A 193 13.83 -4.49 -2.92
CA ASP A 193 13.89 -3.06 -3.23
C ASP A 193 14.38 -2.84 -4.67
N GLU A 194 15.36 -3.64 -5.12
CA GLU A 194 15.84 -3.65 -6.50
C GLU A 194 14.73 -4.05 -7.47
N GLY A 195 14.00 -5.13 -7.19
CA GLY A 195 12.89 -5.59 -8.03
C GLY A 195 11.74 -4.58 -8.13
N ILE A 196 11.45 -3.86 -7.05
CA ILE A 196 10.51 -2.73 -7.06
C ILE A 196 11.02 -1.60 -7.95
N ALA A 197 12.30 -1.23 -7.83
CA ALA A 197 12.92 -0.19 -8.65
C ALA A 197 12.96 -0.53 -10.13
N GLU A 198 13.27 -1.79 -10.48
CA GLU A 198 13.27 -2.28 -11.85
C GLU A 198 11.87 -2.31 -12.46
N ARG A 199 10.84 -2.71 -11.70
CA ARG A 199 9.45 -2.64 -12.16
C ARG A 199 8.97 -1.21 -12.39
N ALA A 200 9.38 -0.27 -11.54
CA ALA A 200 9.10 1.15 -11.77
C ALA A 200 9.76 1.65 -13.07
N GLU A 201 11.02 1.28 -13.31
CA GLU A 201 11.72 1.59 -14.56
C GLU A 201 11.03 0.95 -15.78
N MET A 202 10.63 -0.32 -15.68
CA MET A 202 9.89 -1.03 -16.72
C MET A 202 8.57 -0.34 -17.07
N ALA A 203 7.83 0.14 -16.06
CA ALA A 203 6.59 0.88 -16.26
C ALA A 203 6.82 2.19 -17.03
N LEU A 204 7.90 2.93 -16.71
CA LEU A 204 8.25 4.17 -17.42
C LEU A 204 8.71 3.92 -18.85
N ARG A 205 9.58 2.92 -19.06
CA ARG A 205 10.01 2.53 -20.42
C ARG A 205 8.83 2.07 -21.27
N GLY A 206 7.86 1.37 -20.67
CA GLY A 206 6.64 0.93 -21.36
C GLY A 206 5.77 2.06 -21.91
N ILE A 207 5.84 3.26 -21.32
CA ILE A 207 5.18 4.47 -21.84
C ILE A 207 6.11 5.35 -22.70
N GLY A 208 7.33 4.87 -22.97
CA GLY A 208 8.33 5.56 -23.77
C GLY A 208 9.03 6.71 -23.04
N LEU A 209 9.20 6.62 -21.72
CA LEU A 209 9.98 7.56 -20.90
C LEU A 209 11.36 7.01 -20.51
#